data_AF-A0A2G6KGH6-F1
#
_entry.id   AF-A0A2G6KGH6-F1
#
_cell.length_a   1.000
_cell.length_b   1.000
_cell.length_c   1.000
_cell.angle_alpha   90.00
_cell.angle_beta   90.00
_cell.angle_gamma   90.00
#
_symmetry.space_group_name_H-M   'P 1'
#
loop_
_entity.id
_entity.type
_entity.pdbx_description
1 polymer ?
#
loop_
_entity_poly.entity_id
_entity_poly.type
_entity_poly.pdbx_seq_one_letter_code
_entity_poly.pdbx_strand_id
1 'polypeptide(L)' 'LSGGQGSLVGTLFGALIIGVINNGLDLLGVSSYYQQVIKGAIIVGAVWLDSLRKGKD' A
#
# COMPACT_ATOMS: atom_id res chain seq x y z
N LEU A 1 -15.97 18.29 -7.09
CA LEU A 1 -14.92 17.28 -7.36
C LEU A 1 -14.07 17.15 -6.10
N SER A 2 -14.48 16.32 -5.13
CA SER A 2 -13.69 16.09 -3.92
C SER A 2 -12.53 15.15 -4.26
N GLY A 3 -11.43 15.71 -4.74
CA GLY A 3 -10.15 15.01 -4.76
C GLY A 3 -9.76 14.71 -3.30
N GLY A 4 -9.50 13.44 -3.00
CA GLY A 4 -9.09 13.03 -1.66
C GLY A 4 -7.90 13.88 -1.19
N GLN A 5 -7.98 14.41 0.03
CA GLN A 5 -6.87 15.09 0.69
C GLN A 5 -5.79 14.06 1.06
N GLY A 6 -5.11 13.50 0.07
CA GLY A 6 -3.87 12.77 0.28
C GLY A 6 -2.78 13.77 0.58
N SER A 7 -2.32 13.85 1.83
CA SER A 7 -1.15 14.66 2.17
C SER A 7 0.08 14.16 1.39
N LEU A 8 0.90 15.08 0.88
CA LEU A 8 2.18 14.76 0.23
C LEU A 8 3.03 13.84 1.12
N VAL A 9 3.03 14.12 2.43
CA VAL A 9 3.76 13.33 3.43
C VAL A 9 3.22 11.91 3.49
N GLY A 10 1.90 11.72 3.50
CA GLY A 10 1.29 10.39 3.49
C GLY A 10 1.63 9.59 2.23
N THR A 11 1.71 10.25 1.07
CA THR A 11 2.11 9.61 -0.19
C THR A 11 3.58 9.20 -0.18
N LEU A 12 4.48 10.05 0.35
CA LEU A 12 5.90 9.73 0.50
C LEU A 12 6.11 8.51 1.40
N PHE A 13 5.42 8.45 2.55
CA PHE A 13 5.48 7.28 3.43
C PHE A 13 4.91 6.03 2.75
N GLY A 14 3.80 6.14 2.02
CA GLY A 14 3.23 5.03 1.24
C GLY A 14 4.20 4.50 0.17
N ALA A 15 4.84 5.40 -0.59
CA ALA A 15 5.83 5.03 -1.60
C ALA A 15 7.06 4.37 -0.97
N LEU A 16 7.52 4.86 0.19
CA LEU A 16 8.64 4.29 0.92
C LEU A 16 8.33 2.88 1.43
N ILE A 17 7.12 2.66 1.96
CA ILE A 17 6.66 1.32 2.40
C ILE A 17 6.68 0.34 1.21
N ILE A 18 6.13 0.74 0.06
CA ILE A 18 6.13 -0.11 -1.14
C ILE A 18 7.56 -0.42 -1.61
N GLY A 19 8.46 0.57 -1.56
CA GLY A 19 9.88 0.38 -1.90
C GLY A 19 10.57 -0.63 -0.98
N VAL A 20 10.33 -0.54 0.33
CA VAL A 20 10.89 -1.49 1.32
C VAL A 20 10.34 -2.89 1.12
N ILE A 21 9.04 -3.05 0.85
CA ILE A 21 8.44 -4.37 0.59
C ILE A 21 9.04 -5.01 -0.66
N ASN A 22 9.20 -4.25 -1.75
CA ASN A 22 9.81 -4.77 -2.96
C ASN A 22 11.24 -5.29 -2.70
N ASN A 23 12.07 -4.49 -2.03
CA ASN A 23 13.44 -4.90 -1.72
C ASN A 23 13.49 -6.05 -0.70
N GLY A 24 12.64 -6.02 0.32
CA GLY A 24 12.58 -7.07 1.35
C GLY A 24 12.15 -8.41 0.77
N LEU A 25 11.16 -8.44 -0.12
CA LEU A 25 10.74 -9.68 -0.78
C LEU A 25 11.78 -10.20 -1.78
N ASP A 26 12.48 -9.30 -2.47
CA ASP A 26 13.58 -9.65 -3.37
C ASP A 26 14.75 -10.30 -2.62
N LEU A 27 15.15 -9.70 -1.49
CA LEU A 27 16.19 -10.26 -0.60
C LEU A 27 15.80 -11.60 0.01
N LEU A 28 14.52 -11.84 0.25
CA LEU A 28 13.99 -13.11 0.72
C LEU A 28 13.89 -14.17 -0.39
N GLY A 29 14.31 -13.84 -1.62
CA GLY A 29 14.25 -14.75 -2.77
C GLY A 29 12.81 -15.11 -3.18
N VAL A 30 11.84 -14.26 -2.82
CA VAL A 30 10.43 -14.51 -3.11
C VAL A 30 10.16 -14.27 -4.59
N SER A 31 9.65 -15.28 -5.28
CA SER A 31 9.30 -15.20 -6.70
C SER A 31 8.38 -14.01 -6.99
N SER A 32 8.59 -13.36 -8.14
CA SER A 32 7.83 -12.19 -8.61
C SER A 32 6.31 -12.41 -8.57
N TYR A 33 5.87 -13.65 -8.78
CA TYR A 33 4.46 -14.04 -8.63
C TYR A 33 3.91 -13.72 -7.23
N TYR A 34 4.62 -14.15 -6.19
CA TYR A 34 4.22 -13.87 -4.80
C TYR A 34 4.39 -12.39 -4.46
N GLN A 35 5.40 -11.71 -5.01
CA GLN A 35 5.54 -10.26 -4.81
C GLN A 35 4.32 -9.50 -5.33
N GLN A 36 3.77 -9.89 -6.49
CA GLN A 36 2.59 -9.28 -7.07
C GLN A 36 1.33 -9.56 -6.23
N VAL A 37 1.17 -10.79 -5.75
CA VAL A 37 0.07 -11.17 -4.84
C VAL A 37 0.13 -10.37 -3.53
N ILE A 38 1.30 -10.26 -2.91
CA ILE A 38 1.50 -9.51 -1.66
C ILE A 38 1.21 -8.02 -1.86
N LYS A 39 1.72 -7.42 -2.95
CA LYS A 39 1.40 -6.02 -3.29
C LYS A 39 -0.10 -5.79 -3.47
N GLY A 40 -0.78 -6.68 -4.19
CA GLY A 40 -2.24 -6.62 -4.36
C GLY A 40 -2.99 -6.73 -3.05
N ALA A 41 -2.61 -7.69 -2.19
CA ALA A 41 -3.22 -7.88 -0.87
C ALA A 41 -3.05 -6.64 0.03
N ILE A 42 -1.88 -6.00 0.00
CA ILE A 42 -1.60 -4.78 0.77
C ILE A 42 -2.47 -3.61 0.30
N ILE A 43 -2.60 -3.40 -1.02
CA ILE A 43 -3.44 -2.33 -1.57
C ILE A 43 -4.91 -2.56 -1.22
N VAL A 44 -5.43 -3.78 -1.41
CA VAL A 44 -6.81 -4.12 -1.07
C VAL A 44 -7.06 -3.93 0.43
N GLY A 45 -6.15 -4.39 1.28
CA GLY A 45 -6.23 -4.18 2.73
C GLY A 45 -6.20 -2.70 3.12
N ALA A 46 -5.35 -1.90 2.47
CA ALA A 46 -5.28 -0.46 2.69
C ALA A 46 -6.59 0.23 2.32
N VAL A 47 -7.15 -0.08 1.14
CA VAL A 47 -8.43 0.50 0.68
C VAL A 47 -9.60 0.05 1.54
N TRP A 48 -9.59 -1.18 2.02
CA TRP A 48 -10.64 -1.70 2.91
C TRP A 48 -10.60 -1.00 4.27
N LEU A 49 -9.41 -0.87 4.87
CA LEU A 49 -9.22 -0.11 6.12
C LEU A 49 -9.55 1.38 5.95
N ASP A 50 -9.19 1.98 4.80
CA ASP A 50 -9.52 3.36 4.46
C ASP A 50 -11.05 3.54 4.35
N SER A 51 -11.73 2.62 3.65
CA SER A 51 -13.19 2.63 3.52
C SER A 51 -13.90 2.49 4.86
N LEU A 52 -13.37 1.67 5.78
CA LEU A 52 -13.93 1.53 7.14
C LEU A 52 -13.73 2.80 7.98
N ARG A 53 -12.61 3.50 7.83
CA ARG A 53 -12.35 4.76 8.54
C ARG A 53 -13.25 5.89 8.03
N LYS A 54 -13.54 5.90 6.72
CA LYS A 54 -14.35 6.92 6.06
C LYS A 54 -15.85 6.84 6.41
N GLY A 55 -16.32 5.71 6.93
CA GLY A 55 -17.71 5.56 7.40
C GLY A 55 -17.99 6.09 8.81
N LYS A 56 -16.97 6.66 9.48
CA LYS A 56 -17.08 7.22 10.83
C LYS A 56 -17.12 8.76 10.87
N ASP A 57 -17.14 9.41 9.70
CA ASP A 57 -17.37 10.84 9.51
C ASP A 57 -18.69 11.09 8.78
#